data_AF-A0AAN7IMT3-F1
#
_entry.id   AF-A0AAN7IMT3-F1
#
_cell.length_a   1.000
_cell.length_b   1.000
_cell.length_c   1.000
_cell.angle_alpha   90.00
_cell.angle_beta   90.00
_cell.angle_gamma   90.00
#
_symmetry.space_group_name_H-M   'P 1'
#
loop_
_entity.id
_entity.type
_entity.pdbx_description
1 polymer ?
#
loop_
_entity_poly.entity_id
_entity_poly.type
_entity_poly.pdbx_seq_one_letter_code
_entity_poly.pdbx_strand_id
1 'polypeptide(L)'
;MQNRGEIEWVPEERITLFTADGLIQIGGSLVPQRVSSSEKKQGRSRTAQRFQRFQESDYMDPEQGLCLGALFDIAATNGLDMGRRLCIIGFCRSIEMLSDVVEDTVLEHGGEIVNAEKATKGGLHEKLTMTVAVPLLWGVPPASETLHLAVQSGGGIVDKVYWQWDFL
;
A
#
# COMPACT_ATOMS: atom_id res chain seq x y z
N MET A 1 -44.14 -7.99 3.94
CA MET A 1 -43.49 -8.01 2.61
C MET A 1 -42.04 -7.64 2.80
N GLN A 2 -41.11 -8.53 2.42
CA GLN A 2 -39.68 -8.42 2.71
C GLN A 2 -39.00 -7.72 1.54
N ASN A 3 -38.46 -6.51 1.76
CA ASN A 3 -37.76 -5.75 0.73
C ASN A 3 -36.39 -6.43 0.48
N ARG A 4 -36.25 -7.13 -0.66
CA ARG A 4 -34.96 -7.68 -1.11
C ARG A 4 -34.14 -6.49 -1.60
N GLY A 5 -33.07 -6.13 -0.89
CA GLY A 5 -32.13 -5.11 -1.39
C GLY A 5 -31.56 -5.55 -2.73
N GLU A 6 -31.70 -4.71 -3.76
CA GLU A 6 -31.11 -4.91 -5.08
C GLU A 6 -29.57 -4.85 -4.98
N ILE A 7 -28.90 -5.76 -5.68
CA ILE A 7 -27.45 -5.77 -5.85
C ILE A 7 -27.15 -5.02 -7.13
N GLU A 8 -26.46 -3.88 -7.03
CA GLU A 8 -26.01 -3.09 -8.16
C GLU A 8 -24.53 -3.39 -8.44
N TRP A 9 -24.16 -3.56 -9.71
CA TRP A 9 -22.77 -3.78 -10.10
C TRP A 9 -22.14 -2.43 -10.45
N VAL A 10 -21.28 -1.94 -9.57
CA VAL A 10 -20.65 -0.63 -9.72
C VAL A 10 -19.19 -0.84 -10.12
N PRO A 11 -18.69 -0.14 -11.16
CA PRO A 11 -17.27 -0.17 -11.48
C PRO A 11 -16.48 0.48 -10.35
N GLU A 12 -15.51 -0.26 -9.82
CA GLU A 12 -14.53 0.27 -8.88
C GLU A 12 -13.68 1.36 -9.56
N GLU A 13 -13.07 2.24 -8.76
CA GLU A 13 -12.17 3.25 -9.29
C GLU A 13 -11.08 2.59 -10.14
N ARG A 14 -10.80 3.19 -11.30
CA ARG A 14 -9.79 2.73 -12.23
C ARG A 14 -8.70 3.77 -12.33
N ILE A 15 -7.49 3.38 -11.97
CA ILE A 15 -6.30 4.23 -12.04
C ILE A 15 -5.49 3.77 -13.25
N THR A 16 -5.14 4.73 -14.12
CA THR A 16 -4.32 4.46 -15.30
C THR A 16 -2.96 5.15 -15.12
N LEU A 17 -1.90 4.37 -15.22
CA LEU A 17 -0.52 4.78 -15.03
C LEU A 17 0.24 4.66 -16.35
N PHE A 18 1.02 5.68 -16.67
CA PHE A 18 1.90 5.70 -17.84
C PHE A 18 3.34 5.50 -17.35
N THR A 19 3.90 4.33 -17.63
CA THR A 19 5.28 3.98 -17.26
C THR A 19 6.15 3.89 -18.51
N ALA A 20 7.48 3.87 -18.32
CA ALA A 20 8.43 3.65 -19.41
C ALA A 20 8.26 2.27 -20.08
N ASP A 21 7.69 1.31 -19.35
CA ASP A 21 7.43 -0.06 -19.83
C ASP A 21 6.04 -0.23 -20.45
N GLY A 22 5.19 0.81 -20.43
CA GLY A 22 3.88 0.82 -21.06
C GLY A 22 2.76 1.39 -20.18
N LEU A 23 1.53 1.06 -20.55
CA LEU A 23 0.33 1.51 -19.85
C LEU A 23 -0.10 0.45 -18.83
N ILE A 24 -0.24 0.84 -17.57
CA ILE A 24 -0.65 -0.04 -16.47
C ILE A 24 -2.00 0.46 -15.94
N GLN A 25 -2.95 -0.45 -15.72
CA GLN A 25 -4.28 -0.13 -15.21
C GLN A 25 -4.55 -0.97 -13.98
N ILE A 26 -4.95 -0.30 -12.91
CA ILE A 26 -5.27 -0.92 -11.62
C ILE A 26 -6.72 -0.59 -11.28
N GLY A 27 -7.46 -1.59 -10.82
CA GLY A 27 -8.89 -1.46 -10.52
C GLY A 27 -9.79 -1.53 -11.76
N GLY A 28 -10.98 -0.92 -11.68
CA GLY A 28 -11.99 -0.96 -12.74
C GLY A 28 -12.76 -2.28 -12.86
N SER A 29 -12.63 -3.18 -11.88
CA SER A 29 -13.46 -4.38 -11.79
C SER A 29 -14.88 -4.02 -11.35
N LEU A 30 -15.88 -4.74 -11.85
CA LEU A 30 -17.26 -4.58 -11.40
C LEU A 30 -17.42 -5.29 -10.05
N VAL A 31 -17.78 -4.56 -9.01
CA VAL A 31 -18.06 -5.12 -7.69
C VAL A 31 -19.55 -5.01 -7.33
N PRO A 32 -20.15 -6.04 -6.71
CA PRO A 32 -21.55 -6.00 -6.30
C PRO A 32 -21.71 -5.14 -5.03
N GLN A 33 -22.40 -4.02 -5.14
CA GLN A 33 -22.75 -3.13 -4.03
C GLN A 33 -24.22 -3.33 -3.64
N ARG A 34 -24.49 -3.54 -2.34
CA ARG A 34 -25.87 -3.60 -1.80
C ARG A 34 -26.30 -2.20 -1.37
N VAL A 35 -27.36 -1.68 -1.99
CA VAL A 35 -27.89 -0.36 -1.66
C VAL A 35 -28.76 -0.47 -0.40
N SER A 36 -28.27 0.04 0.73
CA SER A 36 -29.07 0.21 1.95
C SER A 36 -29.29 1.70 2.24
N SER A 37 -30.54 2.11 2.39
CA SER A 37 -30.93 3.48 2.74
C SER A 37 -30.69 3.77 4.22
N SER A 38 -29.42 3.90 4.62
CA SER A 38 -28.98 4.60 5.83
C SER A 38 -27.47 4.55 5.96
N GLU A 39 -26.76 5.52 5.41
CA GLU A 39 -25.38 5.82 5.79
C GLU A 39 -25.38 6.46 7.17
N LYS A 40 -25.49 5.63 8.22
CA LYS A 40 -25.08 6.04 9.56
C LYS A 40 -23.57 6.15 9.56
N LYS A 41 -23.08 7.39 9.53
CA LYS A 41 -21.74 7.79 9.99
C LYS A 41 -21.46 7.11 11.33
N GLN A 42 -20.71 6.02 11.34
CA GLN A 42 -20.33 5.37 12.58
C GLN A 42 -18.88 4.87 12.48
N GLY A 43 -18.02 5.52 13.27
CA GLY A 43 -16.71 4.99 13.64
C GLY A 43 -15.54 5.43 12.77
N ARG A 44 -15.16 6.73 12.83
CA ARG A 44 -13.74 7.06 12.66
C ARG A 44 -12.99 6.42 13.83
N SER A 45 -12.53 5.19 13.58
CA SER A 45 -11.61 4.45 14.44
C SER A 45 -10.40 5.33 14.73
N ARG A 46 -9.81 5.20 15.93
CA ARG A 46 -8.57 5.89 16.36
C ARG A 46 -7.43 5.79 15.35
N THR A 47 -7.46 4.80 14.44
CA THR A 47 -6.53 4.63 13.32
C THR A 47 -6.54 5.82 12.34
N ALA A 48 -7.71 6.41 12.05
CA ALA A 48 -7.85 7.51 11.08
C ALA A 48 -7.24 8.85 11.56
N GLN A 49 -7.07 9.04 12.87
CA GLN A 49 -6.40 10.22 13.43
C GLN A 49 -4.86 10.10 13.36
N ARG A 50 -4.31 8.88 13.28
CA ARG A 50 -2.87 8.65 13.39
C ARG A 50 -2.14 8.79 12.04
N PHE A 51 -2.81 8.44 10.95
CA PHE A 51 -2.35 8.70 9.58
C PHE A 51 -2.43 10.18 9.15
N GLN A 52 -2.95 11.08 10.00
CA GLN A 52 -2.97 12.52 9.71
C GLN A 52 -1.61 13.20 9.86
N ARG A 53 -0.59 12.51 10.42
CA ARG A 53 0.77 13.05 10.56
C ARG A 53 1.45 13.24 9.20
N PHE A 54 1.16 12.38 8.25
CA PHE A 54 1.75 12.42 6.91
C PHE A 54 0.72 13.00 5.96
N GLN A 55 0.82 14.31 5.66
CA GLN A 55 -0.03 14.91 4.64
C GLN A 55 0.68 14.89 3.31
N GLU A 56 -0.05 14.51 2.26
CA GLU A 56 0.50 14.49 0.90
C GLU A 56 1.10 15.84 0.49
N SER A 57 0.53 16.96 0.96
CA SER A 57 1.05 18.31 0.74
C SER A 57 2.43 18.58 1.33
N ASP A 58 2.88 17.78 2.30
CA ASP A 58 4.22 17.89 2.88
C ASP A 58 5.28 17.26 1.97
N TYR A 59 4.85 16.40 1.04
CA TYR A 59 5.70 15.62 0.14
C TYR A 59 5.51 15.98 -1.34
N MET A 60 4.40 16.62 -1.70
CA MET A 60 3.97 16.90 -3.06
C MET A 60 3.30 18.27 -3.15
N ASP A 61 3.43 18.93 -4.30
CA ASP A 61 2.72 20.18 -4.58
C ASP A 61 1.21 19.89 -4.77
N PRO A 62 0.33 20.43 -3.92
CA PRO A 62 -1.12 20.21 -4.03
C PRO A 62 -1.73 20.81 -5.31
N GLU A 63 -1.06 21.76 -5.96
CA GLU A 63 -1.50 22.34 -7.24
C GLU A 63 -1.08 21.47 -8.45
N GLN A 64 -0.21 20.48 -8.25
CA GLN A 64 0.22 19.55 -9.28
C GLN A 64 -0.89 18.54 -9.62
N GLY A 65 -1.62 18.81 -10.70
CA GLY A 65 -2.73 17.96 -11.15
C GLY A 65 -2.35 16.58 -11.72
N LEU A 66 -1.07 16.33 -12.01
CA LEU A 66 -0.55 15.06 -12.52
C LEU A 66 0.79 14.71 -11.87
N CYS A 67 0.84 13.59 -11.14
CA CYS A 67 2.08 13.03 -10.59
C CYS A 67 2.52 11.84 -11.45
N LEU A 68 3.79 11.79 -11.85
CA LEU A 68 4.39 10.55 -12.30
C LEU A 68 4.72 9.71 -11.07
N GLY A 69 4.02 8.60 -10.90
CA GLY A 69 4.22 7.70 -9.77
C GLY A 69 5.52 6.91 -9.89
N ALA A 70 6.01 6.47 -8.75
CA ALA A 70 7.17 5.60 -8.60
C ALA A 70 6.74 4.16 -8.35
N LEU A 71 7.64 3.21 -8.64
CA LEU A 71 7.45 1.82 -8.25
C LEU A 71 7.87 1.62 -6.80
N PHE A 72 7.23 0.68 -6.12
CA PHE A 72 7.72 0.18 -4.84
C PHE A 72 7.71 -1.35 -4.77
N ASP A 73 8.62 -1.87 -3.96
CA ASP A 73 8.79 -3.27 -3.63
C ASP A 73 9.15 -3.38 -2.15
N ILE A 74 8.17 -3.78 -1.33
CA ILE A 74 8.31 -3.91 0.12
C ILE A 74 8.26 -5.38 0.48
N ALA A 75 9.34 -5.88 1.06
CA ALA A 75 9.46 -7.24 1.56
C ALA A 75 9.43 -7.26 3.09
N ALA A 76 8.53 -8.05 3.69
CA ALA A 76 8.46 -8.24 5.12
C ALA A 76 8.90 -9.64 5.52
N THR A 77 9.80 -9.71 6.51
CA THR A 77 10.37 -10.95 7.05
C THR A 77 10.12 -11.03 8.57
N ASN A 78 10.40 -12.18 9.17
CA ASN A 78 10.38 -12.35 10.63
C ASN A 78 11.70 -11.91 11.32
N GLY A 79 12.66 -11.36 10.58
CA GLY A 79 13.98 -10.96 11.08
C GLY A 79 14.96 -12.11 11.39
N LEU A 80 14.54 -13.37 11.28
CA LEU A 80 15.39 -14.55 11.52
C LEU A 80 15.65 -15.36 10.25
N ASP A 81 14.62 -15.55 9.44
CA ASP A 81 14.66 -16.26 8.16
C ASP A 81 14.32 -15.30 7.03
N MET A 82 15.35 -14.79 6.37
CA MET A 82 15.21 -13.87 5.23
C MET A 82 14.73 -14.58 3.96
N GLY A 83 14.74 -15.93 3.92
CA GLY A 83 14.25 -16.71 2.79
C GLY A 83 12.73 -16.76 2.73
N ARG A 84 12.03 -16.42 3.82
CA ARG A 84 10.55 -16.39 3.88
C ARG A 84 10.07 -14.96 4.00
N ARG A 85 9.45 -14.46 2.94
CA ARG A 85 8.99 -13.07 2.88
C ARG A 85 7.60 -12.90 2.29
N LEU A 86 6.89 -11.92 2.82
CA LEU A 86 5.71 -11.34 2.20
C LEU A 86 6.17 -10.16 1.34
N CYS A 87 5.91 -10.21 0.04
CA CYS A 87 6.22 -9.14 -0.88
C CYS A 87 4.96 -8.37 -1.25
N ILE A 88 5.03 -7.04 -1.15
CA ILE A 88 4.00 -6.10 -1.59
C ILE A 88 4.66 -5.23 -2.65
N ILE A 89 4.17 -5.33 -3.88
CA ILE A 89 4.65 -4.51 -5.00
C ILE A 89 3.52 -3.64 -5.52
N GLY A 90 3.87 -2.47 -6.01
CA GLY A 90 2.90 -1.54 -6.56
C GLY A 90 3.50 -0.20 -6.93
N PHE A 91 2.65 0.81 -6.89
CA PHE A 91 2.96 2.17 -7.31
C PHE A 91 2.67 3.14 -6.19
N CYS A 92 3.49 4.17 -6.02
CA CYS A 92 3.20 5.24 -5.09
C CYS A 92 3.34 6.60 -5.75
N ARG A 93 2.66 7.60 -5.18
CA ARG A 93 2.81 8.99 -5.64
C ARG A 93 4.13 9.59 -5.18
N SER A 94 4.58 9.23 -3.98
CA SER A 94 5.83 9.68 -3.37
C SER A 94 6.58 8.51 -2.73
N ILE A 95 7.84 8.28 -3.14
CA ILE A 95 8.71 7.33 -2.44
C ILE A 95 9.01 7.80 -1.03
N GLU A 96 9.24 9.11 -0.85
CA GLU A 96 9.58 9.69 0.45
C GLU A 96 8.45 9.47 1.46
N MET A 97 7.21 9.82 1.08
CA MET A 97 6.05 9.63 1.96
C MET A 97 5.82 8.15 2.28
N LEU A 98 5.87 7.28 1.25
CA LEU A 98 5.67 5.85 1.45
C LEU A 98 6.74 5.26 2.38
N SER A 99 8.00 5.64 2.18
CA SER A 99 9.12 5.21 3.02
C SER A 99 8.90 5.61 4.47
N ASP A 100 8.59 6.88 4.73
CA ASP A 100 8.41 7.40 6.10
C ASP A 100 7.24 6.71 6.81
N VAL A 101 6.09 6.53 6.13
CA VAL A 101 4.90 5.90 6.71
C VAL A 101 5.16 4.43 7.05
N VAL A 102 5.82 3.70 6.16
CA VAL A 102 6.14 2.28 6.36
C VAL A 102 7.17 2.14 7.47
N GLU A 103 8.20 3.00 7.50
CA GLU A 103 9.21 3.02 8.55
C GLU A 103 8.60 3.28 9.93
N ASP A 104 7.83 4.35 10.09
CA ASP A 104 7.14 4.67 11.35
C ASP A 104 6.24 3.51 11.78
N THR A 105 5.47 2.93 10.84
CA THR A 105 4.58 1.80 11.15
C THR A 105 5.37 0.59 11.65
N VAL A 106 6.47 0.25 11.00
CA VAL A 106 7.28 -0.92 11.36
C VAL A 106 7.93 -0.72 12.74
N LEU A 107 8.53 0.46 12.97
CA LEU A 107 9.15 0.79 14.25
C LEU A 107 8.14 0.83 15.40
N GLU A 108 6.93 1.38 15.18
CA GLU A 108 5.86 1.40 16.18
C GLU A 108 5.43 -0.01 16.61
N HIS A 109 5.51 -0.99 15.71
CA HIS A 109 5.18 -2.39 16.01
C HIS A 109 6.39 -3.19 16.51
N GLY A 110 7.49 -2.51 16.84
CA GLY A 110 8.72 -3.11 17.36
C GLY A 110 9.59 -3.76 16.28
N GLY A 111 9.29 -3.51 15.00
CA GLY A 111 10.09 -3.97 13.86
C GLY A 111 11.34 -3.13 13.60
N GLU A 112 12.05 -3.54 12.56
CA GLU A 112 13.32 -2.96 12.11
C GLU A 112 13.32 -2.84 10.59
N ILE A 113 13.97 -1.79 10.09
CA ILE A 113 14.22 -1.61 8.66
C ILE A 113 15.54 -2.31 8.32
N VAL A 114 15.47 -3.43 7.61
CA VAL A 114 16.65 -4.23 7.23
C VAL A 114 17.39 -3.59 6.06
N ASN A 115 16.62 -3.10 5.08
CA ASN A 115 17.17 -2.38 3.93
C ASN A 115 16.14 -1.39 3.40
N ALA A 116 16.60 -0.24 2.90
CA ALA A 116 15.79 0.74 2.19
C ALA A 116 16.64 1.40 1.11
N GLU A 117 16.36 1.05 -0.14
CA GLU A 117 17.04 1.56 -1.32
C GLU A 117 16.07 2.40 -2.17
N LYS A 118 16.44 3.67 -2.37
CA LYS A 118 15.74 4.60 -3.25
C LYS A 118 16.55 4.73 -4.52
N ALA A 119 16.17 3.96 -5.54
CA ALA A 119 16.91 3.88 -6.80
C ALA A 119 16.31 4.83 -7.84
N THR A 120 17.17 5.69 -8.41
CA THR A 120 16.84 6.51 -9.58
C THR A 120 17.64 5.99 -10.77
N LYS A 121 17.00 5.25 -11.67
CA LYS A 121 17.67 4.81 -12.91
C LYS A 121 17.50 5.91 -13.97
N GLY A 122 18.55 6.71 -14.15
CA GLY A 122 18.78 7.62 -15.27
C GLY A 122 17.52 8.10 -16.00
N GLY A 123 16.73 8.95 -15.35
CA GLY A 123 15.43 9.41 -15.85
C GLY A 123 14.41 9.59 -14.72
N LEU A 124 13.12 9.61 -15.09
CA LEU A 124 11.96 9.81 -14.20
C LEU A 124 11.49 8.51 -13.50
N HIS A 125 12.24 7.42 -13.65
CA HIS A 125 11.88 6.11 -13.12
C HIS A 125 12.51 5.91 -11.75
N GLU A 126 11.74 6.25 -10.72
CA GLU A 126 12.11 6.03 -9.33
C GLU A 126 11.53 4.70 -8.83
N LYS A 127 12.32 3.95 -8.05
CA LYS A 127 11.86 2.73 -7.37
C LYS A 127 12.30 2.71 -5.92
N LEU A 128 11.36 2.49 -5.01
CA LEU A 128 11.62 2.13 -3.62
C LEU A 128 11.76 0.61 -3.50
N THR A 129 12.88 0.12 -2.98
CA THR A 129 13.04 -1.28 -2.60
C THR A 129 13.33 -1.33 -1.11
N MET A 130 12.41 -1.89 -0.33
CA MET A 130 12.47 -1.86 1.13
C MET A 130 12.30 -3.26 1.69
N THR A 131 13.10 -3.61 2.69
CA THR A 131 12.99 -4.87 3.42
C THR A 131 12.86 -4.57 4.90
N VAL A 132 11.82 -5.10 5.52
CA VAL A 132 11.48 -4.87 6.92
C VAL A 132 11.43 -6.18 7.68
N ALA A 133 11.86 -6.15 8.93
CA ALA A 133 11.74 -7.23 9.89
C ALA A 133 10.68 -6.85 10.90
N VAL A 134 9.65 -7.68 11.07
CA VAL A 134 8.59 -7.42 12.03
C VAL A 134 8.57 -8.57 13.04
N PRO A 135 9.07 -8.36 14.28
CA PRO A 135 9.11 -9.40 15.30
C PRO A 135 7.68 -9.74 15.74
N LEU A 136 7.51 -10.98 16.23
CA LEU A 136 6.24 -11.64 16.57
C LEU A 136 5.51 -12.37 15.43
N LEU A 137 6.08 -12.42 14.23
CA LEU A 137 5.51 -13.20 13.11
C LEU A 137 6.18 -14.58 13.08
N TRP A 138 5.47 -15.62 13.51
CA TRP A 138 5.93 -17.02 13.50
C TRP A 138 6.09 -17.53 12.06
N GLY A 139 7.17 -17.14 11.39
CA GLY A 139 7.66 -17.70 10.12
C GLY A 139 6.86 -17.32 8.86
N VAL A 140 5.74 -16.63 9.00
CA VAL A 140 4.85 -16.13 7.93
C VAL A 140 4.07 -14.94 8.50
N PRO A 141 4.21 -13.68 8.03
CA PRO A 141 3.40 -12.54 8.49
C PRO A 141 1.86 -12.70 8.38
N PRO A 142 1.07 -12.93 9.46
CA PRO A 142 -0.38 -12.70 9.43
C PRO A 142 -0.73 -11.20 9.24
N ALA A 143 0.20 -10.29 9.56
CA ALA A 143 0.01 -8.84 9.54
C ALA A 143 0.16 -8.20 8.14
N SER A 144 -0.20 -8.94 7.09
CA SER A 144 -0.33 -8.36 5.74
C SER A 144 -1.23 -7.13 5.78
N GLU A 145 -2.29 -7.15 6.59
CA GLU A 145 -3.24 -6.03 6.73
C GLU A 145 -2.58 -4.76 7.28
N THR A 146 -1.73 -4.82 8.29
CA THR A 146 -1.08 -3.62 8.86
C THR A 146 -0.13 -2.97 7.87
N LEU A 147 0.73 -3.76 7.23
CA LEU A 147 1.66 -3.26 6.22
C LEU A 147 0.91 -2.78 4.97
N HIS A 148 -0.14 -3.48 4.55
CA HIS A 148 -0.96 -3.07 3.43
C HIS A 148 -1.69 -1.74 3.71
N LEU A 149 -2.19 -1.54 4.93
CA LEU A 149 -2.76 -0.27 5.37
C LEU A 149 -1.72 0.85 5.41
N ALA A 150 -0.49 0.57 5.84
CA ALA A 150 0.61 1.54 5.82
C ALA A 150 0.99 1.93 4.40
N VAL A 151 1.01 0.97 3.47
CA VAL A 151 1.24 1.25 2.05
C VAL A 151 0.14 2.15 1.50
N GLN A 152 -1.13 1.84 1.77
CA GLN A 152 -2.24 2.64 1.32
C GLN A 152 -2.24 4.06 1.92
N SER A 153 -1.91 4.20 3.21
CA SER A 153 -1.85 5.51 3.86
C SER A 153 -0.63 6.34 3.42
N GLY A 154 0.46 5.69 2.99
CA GLY A 154 1.61 6.31 2.33
C GLY A 154 1.38 6.67 0.86
N GLY A 155 0.14 6.60 0.36
CA GLY A 155 -0.19 6.90 -1.04
C GLY A 155 0.22 5.80 -2.03
N GLY A 156 0.43 4.58 -1.52
CA GLY A 156 0.72 3.38 -2.30
C GLY A 156 -0.54 2.68 -2.79
N ILE A 157 -0.54 2.34 -4.07
CA ILE A 157 -1.52 1.49 -4.75
C ILE A 157 -0.87 0.13 -4.94
N VAL A 158 -1.44 -0.88 -4.30
CA VAL A 158 -0.92 -2.25 -4.35
C VAL A 158 -1.33 -2.92 -5.67
N ASP A 159 -0.35 -3.38 -6.43
CA ASP A 159 -0.56 -4.17 -7.65
C ASP A 159 -0.63 -5.66 -7.31
N LYS A 160 0.32 -6.15 -6.50
CA LYS A 160 0.40 -7.56 -6.17
C LYS A 160 0.95 -7.79 -4.77
N VAL A 161 0.33 -8.75 -4.08
CA VAL A 161 0.81 -9.29 -2.80
C VAL A 161 1.09 -10.77 -2.99
N TYR A 162 2.28 -11.23 -2.60
CA TYR A 162 2.62 -12.65 -2.71
C TYR A 162 3.63 -13.10 -1.66
N TRP A 163 3.64 -14.40 -1.45
CA TRP A 163 4.55 -15.10 -0.56
C TRP A 163 5.73 -15.64 -1.36
N GLN A 164 6.94 -15.34 -0.93
CA GLN A 164 8.15 -15.89 -1.51
C GLN A 164 8.92 -16.71 -0.48
N TRP A 165 9.34 -17.90 -0.92
CA TRP A 165 10.08 -18.88 -0.15
C TRP A 165 11.31 -19.27 -0.95
N ASP A 166 12.45 -18.70 -0.60
CA ASP A 166 13.74 -19.06 -1.18
C ASP A 166 14.36 -20.15 -0.32
N PHE A 167 14.25 -21.39 -0.78
CA PHE A 167 14.92 -22.53 -0.17
C PHE A 167 16.36 -22.58 -0.69
N LEU A 168 17.30 -22.13 0.13
CA LEU A 168 18.74 -22.39 -0.06
C LEU A 168 19.10 -23.81 0.40
#